data_AF-A0A6J7IGB7-F1
#
_entry.id   AF-A0A6J7IGB7-F1
#
_cell.length_a   1.000
_cell.length_b   1.000
_cell.length_c   1.000
_cell.angle_alpha   90.00
_cell.angle_beta   90.00
_cell.angle_gamma   90.00
#
_symmetry.space_group_name_H-M   'P 1'
#
loop_
_entity.id
_entity.type
_entity.pdbx_description
1 polymer ?
#
loop_
_entity_poly.entity_id
_entity_poly.type
_entity_poly.pdbx_seq_one_letter_code
_entity_poly.pdbx_strand_id
1 'polypeptide(L)'
;MKMRLSDKMVFEKAAVELSRGWSANVIPWDWNRVVLARTDDLMQTTPGDSILIAAQKLNLSPEHLVLELCKAGGNQVMVVLFYRMEEDMRTFARSPYSMICSDGSAIPFDQGERIPHPRSFGASTRALRLLSRERNDLTLESAIHKMTGKVAQHLKILDRGTIAIGKAADIVIFDPLTVGDCATFLEPAQPPVGIHYVIVNGEVVIENGVQSDARPGRVLHASQ
;
A
#
# COMPACT_ATOMS: atom_id res chain seq x y z
N MET A 1 -15.21 15.89 -12.09
CA MET A 1 -14.12 15.67 -13.08
C MET A 1 -14.67 15.35 -14.47
N LYS A 2 -15.44 14.26 -14.64
CA LYS A 2 -16.08 13.85 -15.91
C LYS A 2 -16.75 14.97 -16.71
N MET A 3 -17.61 15.78 -16.08
CA MET A 3 -18.30 16.90 -16.73
C MET A 3 -17.32 17.97 -17.26
N ARG A 4 -16.27 18.30 -16.51
CA ARG A 4 -15.26 19.28 -16.91
C ARG A 4 -14.37 18.77 -18.05
N LEU A 5 -13.98 17.50 -17.99
CA LEU A 5 -13.18 16.84 -19.05
C LEU A 5 -14.00 16.52 -20.32
N SER A 6 -15.31 16.79 -20.33
CA SER A 6 -16.13 16.68 -21.54
C SER A 6 -16.05 17.93 -22.41
N ASP A 7 -15.61 19.07 -21.84
CA ASP A 7 -15.30 20.28 -22.60
C ASP A 7 -13.92 20.13 -23.26
N LYS A 8 -13.87 20.29 -24.58
CA LYS A 8 -12.64 20.08 -25.37
C LYS A 8 -11.54 21.08 -25.00
N MET A 9 -11.87 22.34 -24.77
CA MET A 9 -10.88 23.36 -24.43
C MET A 9 -10.27 23.09 -23.05
N VAL A 10 -11.09 22.67 -22.09
CA VAL A 10 -10.64 22.26 -20.76
C VAL A 10 -9.77 21.02 -20.84
N PHE A 11 -10.14 20.03 -21.65
CA PHE A 11 -9.40 18.79 -21.82
C PHE A 11 -8.00 19.04 -22.40
N GLU A 12 -7.89 19.79 -23.49
CA GLU A 12 -6.61 20.13 -24.11
C GLU A 12 -5.72 20.95 -23.17
N LYS A 13 -6.31 21.92 -22.46
CA LYS A 13 -5.58 22.69 -21.45
C LYS A 13 -5.03 21.77 -20.35
N ALA A 14 -5.85 20.83 -19.86
CA ALA A 14 -5.42 19.88 -18.85
C ALA A 14 -4.30 18.96 -19.35
N ALA A 15 -4.32 18.56 -20.63
CA ALA A 15 -3.27 17.73 -21.22
C ALA A 15 -1.93 18.49 -21.23
N VAL A 16 -1.94 19.76 -21.64
CA VAL A 16 -0.74 20.63 -21.62
C VAL A 16 -0.24 20.91 -20.21
N GLU A 17 -1.13 21.03 -19.22
CA GLU A 17 -0.73 21.21 -17.82
C GLU A 17 -0.13 19.92 -17.26
N LEU A 18 -0.75 18.77 -17.54
CA LEU A 18 -0.29 17.46 -17.09
C LEU A 18 1.08 17.09 -17.68
N SER A 19 1.36 17.45 -18.93
CA SER A 19 2.64 17.16 -19.59
C SER A 19 3.84 17.83 -18.93
N ARG A 20 3.61 18.86 -18.09
CA ARG A 20 4.67 19.58 -17.37
C ARG A 20 5.23 18.83 -16.17
N GLY A 21 4.63 17.68 -15.83
CA GLY A 21 5.06 16.88 -14.69
C GLY A 21 4.18 17.06 -13.46
N TRP A 22 4.73 16.70 -12.31
CA TRP A 22 4.05 16.71 -11.02
C TRP A 22 4.89 17.46 -9.98
N SER A 23 4.32 17.66 -8.78
CA SER A 23 4.90 18.49 -7.73
C SER A 23 5.23 19.92 -8.23
N ALA A 24 4.19 20.63 -8.67
CA ALA A 24 4.29 21.99 -9.24
C ALA A 24 5.21 22.09 -10.48
N ASN A 25 5.14 21.08 -11.36
CA ASN A 25 5.88 21.02 -12.64
C ASN A 25 7.40 20.92 -12.51
N VAL A 26 7.90 20.46 -11.35
CA VAL A 26 9.34 20.32 -11.09
C VAL A 26 9.85 18.94 -11.47
N ILE A 27 9.01 17.92 -11.34
CA ILE A 27 9.39 16.53 -11.57
C ILE A 27 8.71 16.05 -12.85
N PRO A 28 9.46 15.66 -13.89
CA PRO A 28 8.86 15.13 -15.11
C PRO A 28 8.19 13.77 -14.87
N TRP A 29 7.21 13.42 -15.70
CA TRP A 29 6.64 12.08 -15.69
C TRP A 29 7.61 11.09 -16.33
N ASP A 30 7.85 9.98 -15.64
CA ASP A 30 8.32 8.75 -16.27
C ASP A 30 7.10 7.83 -16.46
N TRP A 31 6.41 8.01 -17.59
CA TRP A 31 5.18 7.27 -17.91
C TRP A 31 5.39 5.76 -18.02
N ASN A 32 6.63 5.30 -18.19
CA ASN A 32 6.95 3.88 -18.18
C ASN A 32 6.93 3.27 -16.76
N ARG A 33 7.03 4.12 -15.73
CA ARG A 33 6.99 3.74 -14.32
C ARG A 33 5.62 3.95 -13.67
N VAL A 34 4.62 4.41 -14.41
CA VAL A 34 3.23 4.51 -13.95
C VAL A 34 2.47 3.32 -14.51
N VAL A 35 2.17 2.32 -13.69
CA VAL A 35 1.59 1.04 -14.11
C VAL A 35 0.12 0.97 -13.74
N LEU A 36 -0.73 0.58 -14.69
CA LEU A 36 -2.16 0.36 -14.47
C LEU A 36 -2.37 -0.83 -13.54
N ALA A 37 -3.00 -0.61 -12.40
CA ALA A 37 -3.30 -1.66 -11.40
C ALA A 37 -4.74 -2.15 -11.51
N ARG A 38 -5.66 -1.23 -11.83
CA ARG A 38 -7.08 -1.51 -12.01
C ARG A 38 -7.72 -0.44 -12.88
N THR A 39 -8.42 -0.88 -13.92
CA THR A 39 -9.19 0.00 -14.81
C THR A 39 -10.64 -0.46 -15.00
N ASP A 40 -11.01 -1.66 -14.53
CA ASP A 40 -12.33 -2.27 -14.70
C ASP A 40 -12.78 -2.23 -16.18
N ASP A 41 -11.93 -2.75 -17.08
CA ASP A 41 -12.09 -2.84 -18.54
C ASP A 41 -12.27 -1.52 -19.29
N LEU A 42 -12.05 -0.39 -18.62
CA LEU A 42 -12.11 0.91 -19.28
C LEU A 42 -11.09 1.02 -20.41
N MET A 43 -11.57 1.54 -21.55
CA MET A 43 -10.75 1.86 -22.72
C MET A 43 -9.94 0.66 -23.25
N GLN A 44 -10.38 -0.58 -22.97
CA GLN A 44 -9.67 -1.82 -23.35
C GLN A 44 -8.22 -1.85 -22.86
N THR A 45 -7.96 -1.24 -21.70
CA THR A 45 -6.64 -1.23 -21.07
C THR A 45 -6.38 -2.54 -20.34
N THR A 46 -5.10 -2.92 -20.23
CA THR A 46 -4.69 -4.15 -19.55
C THR A 46 -3.95 -3.81 -18.24
N PRO A 47 -4.41 -4.29 -17.07
CA PRO A 47 -3.63 -4.21 -15.84
C PRO A 47 -2.22 -4.80 -16.00
N GLY A 48 -1.22 -4.11 -15.47
CA GLY A 48 0.20 -4.44 -15.64
C GLY A 48 0.93 -3.66 -16.74
N ASP A 49 0.21 -3.10 -17.73
CA ASP A 49 0.81 -2.17 -18.68
C ASP A 49 1.21 -0.84 -17.99
N SER A 50 2.33 -0.26 -18.40
CA SER A 50 2.61 1.14 -18.10
C SER A 50 1.69 2.07 -18.90
N ILE A 51 1.45 3.29 -18.40
CA ILE A 51 0.69 4.31 -19.13
C ILE A 51 1.32 4.55 -20.50
N LEU A 52 2.66 4.52 -20.60
CA LEU A 52 3.36 4.64 -21.88
C LEU A 52 2.96 3.53 -22.86
N ILE A 53 3.01 2.26 -22.43
CA ILE A 53 2.67 1.10 -23.27
C ILE A 53 1.19 1.14 -23.66
N ALA A 54 0.30 1.38 -22.69
CA ALA A 54 -1.14 1.45 -22.93
C ALA A 54 -1.50 2.59 -23.91
N ALA A 55 -0.85 3.75 -23.78
CA ALA A 55 -1.08 4.89 -24.68
C ALA A 55 -0.63 4.58 -26.11
N GLN A 56 0.51 3.90 -26.28
CA GLN A 56 0.98 3.43 -27.58
C GLN A 56 0.01 2.45 -28.23
N LYS A 57 -0.52 1.46 -27.48
CA LYS A 57 -1.52 0.50 -27.99
C LYS A 57 -2.79 1.20 -28.49
N LEU A 58 -3.16 2.32 -27.88
CA LEU A 58 -4.36 3.09 -28.19
C LEU A 58 -4.12 4.28 -29.14
N ASN A 59 -2.89 4.47 -29.64
CA ASN A 59 -2.48 5.63 -30.44
C ASN A 59 -2.81 6.99 -29.77
N LEU A 60 -2.62 7.08 -28.46
CA LEU A 60 -2.79 8.30 -27.67
C LEU A 60 -1.44 8.75 -27.11
N SER A 61 -1.35 10.02 -26.71
CA SER A 61 -0.29 10.44 -25.79
C SER A 61 -0.61 9.95 -24.36
N PRO A 62 0.40 9.74 -23.50
CA PRO A 62 0.19 9.38 -22.10
C PRO A 62 -0.80 10.30 -21.36
N GLU A 63 -0.68 11.61 -21.58
CA GLU A 63 -1.54 12.63 -20.96
C GLU A 63 -2.99 12.46 -21.39
N HIS A 64 -3.23 12.25 -22.69
CA HIS A 64 -4.56 12.00 -23.23
C HIS A 64 -5.16 10.71 -22.70
N LEU A 65 -4.40 9.62 -22.63
CA LEU A 65 -4.88 8.37 -22.04
C LEU A 65 -5.29 8.57 -20.57
N VAL A 66 -4.45 9.23 -19.77
CA VAL A 66 -4.75 9.50 -18.36
C VAL A 66 -6.03 10.31 -18.22
N LEU A 67 -6.21 11.37 -19.01
CA LEU A 67 -7.41 12.21 -18.95
C LEU A 67 -8.66 11.47 -19.44
N GLU A 68 -8.56 10.64 -20.47
CA GLU A 68 -9.68 9.79 -20.93
C GLU A 68 -10.06 8.75 -19.86
N LEU A 69 -9.10 8.09 -19.24
CA LEU A 69 -9.34 7.18 -18.12
C LEU A 69 -10.00 7.91 -16.94
N CYS A 70 -9.52 9.10 -16.58
CA CYS A 70 -10.10 9.96 -15.56
C CYS A 70 -11.54 10.40 -15.91
N LYS A 71 -11.82 10.69 -17.18
CA LYS A 71 -13.14 11.08 -17.67
C LYS A 71 -14.11 9.88 -17.64
N ALA A 72 -13.64 8.70 -18.05
CA ALA A 72 -14.46 7.49 -18.10
C ALA A 72 -14.73 6.92 -16.70
N GLY A 73 -13.69 6.75 -15.89
CA GLY A 73 -13.72 6.02 -14.61
C GLY A 73 -13.55 6.85 -13.34
N GLY A 74 -13.10 8.09 -13.43
CA GLY A 74 -12.83 8.91 -12.24
C GLY A 74 -11.87 8.22 -11.26
N ASN A 75 -12.30 8.07 -10.02
CA ASN A 75 -11.47 7.53 -8.92
C ASN A 75 -11.36 5.99 -8.92
N GLN A 76 -12.01 5.28 -9.85
CA GLN A 76 -11.92 3.82 -9.89
C GLN A 76 -10.62 3.33 -10.54
N VAL A 77 -9.96 4.19 -11.32
CA VAL A 77 -8.68 3.89 -11.97
C VAL A 77 -7.57 3.94 -10.92
N MET A 78 -6.86 2.83 -10.76
CA MET A 78 -5.72 2.73 -9.84
C MET A 78 -4.44 2.49 -10.62
N VAL A 79 -3.36 3.13 -10.14
CA VAL A 79 -2.01 2.97 -10.67
C VAL A 79 -1.02 2.68 -9.56
N VAL A 80 0.07 2.00 -9.90
CA VAL A 80 1.28 1.86 -9.07
C VAL A 80 2.39 2.68 -9.71
N LEU A 81 3.06 3.52 -8.92
CA LEU A 81 4.13 4.37 -9.42
C LEU A 81 5.49 3.85 -8.90
N PHE A 82 6.39 3.47 -9.81
CA PHE A 82 7.72 2.93 -9.53
C PHE A 82 8.80 4.02 -9.51
N TYR A 83 8.63 5.04 -8.68
CA TYR A 83 9.48 6.25 -8.68
C TYR A 83 10.42 6.38 -7.48
N ARG A 84 10.46 5.38 -6.59
CA ARG A 84 11.32 5.38 -5.40
C ARG A 84 12.59 4.57 -5.65
N MET A 85 13.69 5.03 -5.09
CA MET A 85 14.94 4.29 -5.04
C MET A 85 15.04 3.51 -3.74
N GLU A 86 15.64 2.33 -3.80
CA GLU A 86 15.79 1.47 -2.63
C GLU A 86 16.58 2.15 -1.51
N GLU A 87 17.62 2.91 -1.85
CA GLU A 87 18.48 3.56 -0.84
C GLU A 87 17.75 4.69 -0.09
N ASP A 88 16.87 5.44 -0.77
CA ASP A 88 16.00 6.42 -0.11
C ASP A 88 15.07 5.71 0.88
N MET A 89 14.44 4.61 0.45
CA MET A 89 13.56 3.81 1.30
C MET A 89 14.27 3.30 2.54
N ARG A 90 15.52 2.83 2.39
CA ARG A 90 16.36 2.39 3.52
C ARG A 90 16.71 3.53 4.47
N THR A 91 17.02 4.70 3.92
CA THR A 91 17.30 5.90 4.71
C THR A 91 16.10 6.29 5.56
N PHE A 92 14.90 6.33 4.97
CA PHE A 92 13.67 6.60 5.72
C PHE A 92 13.36 5.49 6.74
N ALA A 93 13.54 4.22 6.39
CA ALA A 93 13.30 3.11 7.31
C ALA A 93 14.19 3.19 8.57
N ARG A 94 15.49 3.48 8.39
CA ARG A 94 16.49 3.61 9.46
C ARG A 94 16.27 4.83 10.36
N SER A 95 15.66 5.89 9.83
CA SER A 95 15.42 7.11 10.60
C SER A 95 14.72 6.82 11.93
N PRO A 96 15.18 7.35 13.08
CA PRO A 96 14.51 7.15 14.35
C PRO A 96 13.12 7.80 14.38
N TYR A 97 12.77 8.66 13.41
CA TYR A 97 11.48 9.34 13.33
C TYR A 97 10.43 8.58 12.52
N SER A 98 10.82 7.57 11.73
CA SER A 98 9.86 6.84 10.89
C SER A 98 9.08 5.78 11.68
N MET A 99 7.84 5.59 11.26
CA MET A 99 6.98 4.45 11.59
C MET A 99 6.76 3.61 10.33
N ILE A 100 6.35 2.37 10.51
CA ILE A 100 6.06 1.45 9.41
C ILE A 100 4.54 1.30 9.30
N CYS A 101 4.00 1.55 8.11
CA CYS A 101 2.60 1.30 7.79
C CYS A 101 2.49 0.66 6.40
N SER A 102 1.34 0.04 6.11
CA SER A 102 1.11 -0.58 4.80
C SER A 102 0.79 0.43 3.71
N ASP A 103 0.08 1.51 4.04
CA ASP A 103 -0.65 2.35 3.06
C ASP A 103 -1.54 1.49 2.13
N GLY A 104 -1.92 0.30 2.61
CA GLY A 104 -2.72 -0.68 1.88
C GLY A 104 -4.20 -0.33 1.89
N SER A 105 -4.92 -0.82 0.90
CA SER A 105 -6.39 -0.79 0.92
C SER A 105 -6.92 -1.98 1.71
N ALA A 106 -8.04 -1.80 2.41
CA ALA A 106 -8.77 -2.91 3.06
C ALA A 106 -9.56 -3.68 1.99
N ILE A 107 -8.93 -4.68 1.39
CA ILE A 107 -9.47 -5.48 0.28
C ILE A 107 -9.33 -6.98 0.59
N PRO A 108 -10.23 -7.85 0.10
CA PRO A 108 -10.18 -9.30 0.34
C PRO A 108 -8.98 -9.96 -0.37
N PHE A 109 -8.65 -11.21 -0.03
CA PHE A 109 -7.62 -11.97 -0.77
C PHE A 109 -8.08 -12.37 -2.17
N ASP A 110 -9.37 -12.66 -2.37
CA ASP A 110 -9.93 -12.87 -3.72
C ASP A 110 -9.99 -11.54 -4.47
N GLN A 111 -9.14 -11.40 -5.49
CA GLN A 111 -9.03 -10.19 -6.31
C GLN A 111 -9.60 -10.35 -7.73
N GLY A 112 -10.02 -11.55 -8.13
CA GLY A 112 -10.29 -11.85 -9.54
C GLY A 112 -9.11 -11.42 -10.43
N GLU A 113 -9.37 -10.56 -11.41
CA GLU A 113 -8.36 -10.04 -12.36
C GLU A 113 -7.65 -8.76 -11.87
N ARG A 114 -7.95 -8.26 -10.66
CA ARG A 114 -7.34 -7.04 -10.14
C ARG A 114 -5.92 -7.29 -9.66
N ILE A 115 -5.03 -6.32 -9.90
CA ILE A 115 -3.62 -6.37 -9.47
C ILE A 115 -3.33 -5.21 -8.51
N PRO A 116 -3.86 -5.23 -7.27
CA PRO A 116 -3.58 -4.18 -6.29
C PRO A 116 -2.09 -4.16 -5.89
N HIS A 117 -1.65 -3.10 -5.23
CA HIS A 117 -0.29 -3.07 -4.71
C HIS A 117 -0.10 -4.14 -3.62
N PRO A 118 0.99 -4.95 -3.64
CA PRO A 118 1.25 -6.02 -2.65
C PRO A 118 1.37 -5.55 -1.20
N ARG A 119 1.47 -4.23 -0.96
CA ARG A 119 1.59 -3.65 0.39
C ARG A 119 0.34 -3.88 1.24
N SER A 120 -0.82 -4.09 0.61
CA SER A 120 -2.07 -4.44 1.31
C SER A 120 -1.99 -5.79 2.03
N PHE A 121 -1.11 -6.70 1.58
CA PHE A 121 -1.07 -8.08 2.07
C PHE A 121 0.23 -8.46 2.78
N GLY A 122 1.32 -7.72 2.55
CA GLY A 122 2.65 -8.12 3.05
C GLY A 122 3.47 -7.05 3.77
N ALA A 123 3.02 -5.81 3.93
CA ALA A 123 3.92 -4.72 4.36
C ALA A 123 4.61 -4.97 5.72
N SER A 124 3.86 -5.42 6.74
CA SER A 124 4.42 -5.65 8.08
C SER A 124 5.38 -6.85 8.10
N THR A 125 5.03 -7.96 7.44
CA THR A 125 5.90 -9.14 7.39
C THR A 125 7.10 -8.93 6.49
N ARG A 126 6.98 -8.10 5.43
CA ARG A 126 8.11 -7.61 4.64
C ARG A 126 9.06 -6.79 5.49
N ALA A 127 8.57 -5.93 6.38
CA ALA A 127 9.45 -5.18 7.27
C ALA A 127 10.26 -6.11 8.20
N LEU A 128 9.60 -7.12 8.78
CA LEU A 128 10.27 -8.11 9.64
C LEU A 128 11.30 -8.94 8.86
N ARG A 129 10.93 -9.43 7.67
CA ARG A 129 11.83 -10.22 6.81
C ARG A 129 12.96 -9.39 6.21
N LEU A 130 12.61 -8.39 5.42
CA LEU A 130 13.55 -7.70 4.55
C LEU A 130 14.37 -6.68 5.32
N LEU A 131 13.72 -5.79 6.08
CA LEU A 131 14.40 -4.69 6.75
C LEU A 131 15.14 -5.17 8.00
N SER A 132 14.62 -6.18 8.69
CA SER A 132 15.29 -6.77 9.86
C SER A 132 16.14 -7.99 9.51
N ARG A 133 15.52 -9.14 9.21
CA ARG A 133 16.25 -10.41 9.06
C ARG A 133 17.28 -10.43 7.91
N GLU A 134 16.92 -9.95 6.72
CA GLU A 134 17.76 -10.11 5.53
C GLU A 134 18.79 -8.99 5.34
N ARG A 135 18.40 -7.73 5.59
CA ARG A 135 19.28 -6.58 5.32
C ARG A 135 19.91 -5.95 6.54
N ASN A 136 19.43 -6.30 7.74
CA ASN A 136 19.89 -5.72 8.99
C ASN A 136 19.85 -4.17 8.98
N ASP A 137 18.86 -3.60 8.29
CA ASP A 137 18.59 -2.15 8.30
C ASP A 137 17.98 -1.73 9.66
N LEU A 138 17.29 -2.67 10.34
CA LEU A 138 16.70 -2.51 11.66
C LEU A 138 16.93 -3.77 12.50
N THR A 139 17.12 -3.64 13.81
CA THR A 139 16.95 -4.80 14.71
C THR A 139 15.50 -5.26 14.73
N LEU A 140 15.25 -6.50 15.15
CA LEU A 140 13.89 -7.05 15.21
C LEU A 140 13.01 -6.22 16.14
N GLU A 141 13.55 -5.83 17.29
CA GLU A 141 12.88 -4.99 18.30
C GLU A 141 12.58 -3.60 17.74
N SER A 142 13.50 -3.02 16.96
CA SER A 142 13.30 -1.71 16.32
C SER A 142 12.18 -1.78 15.28
N ALA A 143 12.15 -2.83 14.45
CA ALA A 143 11.07 -3.05 13.49
C ALA A 143 9.73 -3.23 14.20
N ILE A 144 9.67 -4.05 15.26
CA ILE A 144 8.46 -4.23 16.08
C ILE A 144 8.02 -2.91 16.70
N HIS A 145 8.93 -2.17 17.34
CA HIS A 145 8.60 -0.91 18.00
C HIS A 145 8.05 0.14 17.02
N LYS A 146 8.59 0.21 15.80
CA LYS A 146 8.12 1.09 14.70
C LYS A 146 6.73 0.75 14.17
N MET A 147 6.21 -0.44 14.45
CA MET A 147 4.86 -0.90 14.09
C MET A 147 3.91 -0.98 15.30
N THR A 148 4.41 -0.79 16.53
CA THR A 148 3.64 -0.99 17.77
C THR A 148 3.76 0.23 18.69
N GLY A 149 4.69 0.23 19.65
CA GLY A 149 4.81 1.24 20.69
C GLY A 149 5.02 2.65 20.15
N LYS A 150 5.79 2.81 19.08
CA LYS A 150 6.01 4.12 18.44
C LYS A 150 4.73 4.68 17.83
N VAL A 151 3.93 3.82 17.19
CA VAL A 151 2.63 4.20 16.61
C VAL A 151 1.65 4.57 17.71
N ALA A 152 1.55 3.76 18.75
CA ALA A 152 0.69 4.04 19.90
C ALA A 152 1.07 5.35 20.59
N GLN A 153 2.36 5.63 20.78
CA GLN A 153 2.86 6.90 21.32
C GLN A 153 2.50 8.08 20.41
N HIS A 154 2.73 7.96 19.10
CA HIS A 154 2.45 9.03 18.15
C HIS A 154 0.95 9.38 18.08
N LEU A 155 0.08 8.36 18.14
CA LEU A 155 -1.37 8.51 18.10
C LEU A 155 -2.00 8.71 19.49
N LYS A 156 -1.20 8.75 20.56
CA LYS A 156 -1.65 8.85 21.96
C LYS A 156 -2.62 7.73 22.38
N ILE A 157 -2.42 6.52 21.88
CA ILE A 157 -3.17 5.33 22.30
C ILE A 157 -2.48 4.75 23.54
N LEU A 158 -3.09 4.92 24.71
CA LEU A 158 -2.43 4.66 26.00
C LEU A 158 -2.44 3.18 26.42
N ASP A 159 -3.49 2.44 26.06
CA ASP A 159 -3.73 1.06 26.49
C ASP A 159 -3.16 0.01 25.52
N ARG A 160 -2.41 0.41 24.47
CA ARG A 160 -1.91 -0.50 23.41
C ARG A 160 -0.44 -0.26 23.06
N GLY A 161 0.07 -1.04 22.12
CA GLY A 161 1.39 -0.90 21.52
C GLY A 161 2.56 -1.45 22.32
N THR A 162 2.34 -1.95 23.55
CA THR A 162 3.37 -2.62 24.36
C THR A 162 2.75 -3.76 25.15
N ILE A 163 3.53 -4.83 25.40
CA ILE A 163 3.11 -5.93 26.28
C ILE A 163 3.34 -5.50 27.73
N ALA A 164 2.25 -5.25 28.47
CA ALA A 164 2.29 -4.89 29.88
C ALA A 164 0.97 -5.23 30.57
N ILE A 165 1.00 -5.44 31.89
CA ILE A 165 -0.20 -5.64 32.71
C ILE A 165 -1.12 -4.42 32.58
N GLY A 166 -2.43 -4.66 32.41
CA GLY A 166 -3.45 -3.62 32.28
C GLY A 166 -3.63 -3.05 30.87
N LYS A 167 -2.83 -3.46 29.89
CA LYS A 167 -3.02 -3.11 28.47
C LYS A 167 -3.91 -4.11 27.75
N ALA A 168 -4.47 -3.68 26.62
CA ALA A 168 -5.25 -4.58 25.76
C ALA A 168 -4.37 -5.72 25.25
N ALA A 169 -4.93 -6.93 25.22
CA ALA A 169 -4.27 -8.12 24.72
C ALA A 169 -4.31 -8.17 23.18
N ASP A 170 -3.65 -7.20 22.55
CA ASP A 170 -3.37 -7.18 21.11
C ASP A 170 -1.96 -7.76 20.88
N ILE A 171 -1.92 -9.02 20.45
CA ILE A 171 -0.68 -9.82 20.43
C ILE A 171 -0.56 -10.53 19.08
N VAL A 172 0.65 -10.54 18.53
CA VAL A 172 1.00 -11.37 17.37
C VAL A 172 2.07 -12.36 17.80
N ILE A 173 1.84 -13.63 17.51
CA ILE A 173 2.81 -14.71 17.70
C ILE A 173 3.31 -15.11 16.32
N PHE A 174 4.62 -15.05 16.11
CA PHE A 174 5.24 -15.33 14.83
C PHE A 174 6.62 -15.96 15.01
N ASP A 175 7.09 -16.68 14.00
CA ASP A 175 8.44 -17.22 13.94
C ASP A 175 9.37 -16.20 13.27
N PRO A 176 10.37 -15.64 13.98
CA PRO A 176 11.27 -14.63 13.42
C PRO A 176 12.13 -15.16 12.26
N LEU A 177 12.35 -16.49 12.17
CA LEU A 177 13.15 -17.10 11.11
C LEU A 177 12.38 -17.27 9.80
N THR A 178 11.05 -17.41 9.87
CA THR A 178 10.21 -17.70 8.69
C THR A 178 9.26 -16.58 8.31
N VAL A 179 8.95 -15.63 9.21
CA VAL A 179 8.01 -14.53 8.93
C VAL A 179 8.37 -13.79 7.64
N GLY A 180 7.40 -13.52 6.77
CA GLY A 180 7.66 -12.89 5.47
C GLY A 180 6.42 -12.60 4.64
N ASP A 181 6.56 -11.65 3.72
CA ASP A 181 5.62 -11.38 2.64
C ASP A 181 5.80 -12.38 1.48
N CYS A 182 4.69 -12.90 0.96
CA CYS A 182 4.65 -13.66 -0.29
C CYS A 182 4.07 -12.84 -1.45
N ALA A 183 3.43 -11.71 -1.14
CA ALA A 183 2.81 -10.82 -2.10
C ALA A 183 3.84 -10.16 -3.03
N THR A 184 3.66 -10.29 -4.35
CA THR A 184 4.49 -9.65 -5.37
C THR A 184 3.67 -8.68 -6.22
N PHE A 185 4.31 -7.91 -7.11
CA PHE A 185 3.55 -7.06 -8.04
C PHE A 185 2.75 -7.86 -9.09
N LEU A 186 3.12 -9.12 -9.34
CA LEU A 186 2.42 -10.01 -10.27
C LEU A 186 1.33 -10.83 -9.57
N GLU A 187 1.60 -11.24 -8.31
CA GLU A 187 0.70 -12.00 -7.46
C GLU A 187 0.52 -11.26 -6.13
N PRO A 188 -0.28 -10.18 -6.09
CA PRO A 188 -0.28 -9.26 -4.95
C PRO A 188 -1.07 -9.78 -3.76
N ALA A 189 -2.07 -10.63 -3.96
CA ALA A 189 -2.97 -11.11 -2.92
C ALA A 189 -2.52 -12.44 -2.32
N GLN A 190 -1.23 -12.56 -2.00
CA GLN A 190 -0.68 -13.75 -1.35
C GLN A 190 -0.62 -13.55 0.17
N PRO A 191 -1.13 -14.50 0.98
CA PRO A 191 -1.04 -14.41 2.43
C PRO A 191 0.43 -14.46 2.89
N PRO A 192 0.78 -13.74 3.96
CA PRO A 192 2.11 -13.83 4.53
C PRO A 192 2.31 -15.18 5.24
N VAL A 193 3.58 -15.52 5.48
CA VAL A 193 3.98 -16.74 6.19
C VAL A 193 4.60 -16.41 7.55
N GLY A 194 4.70 -17.43 8.41
CA GLY A 194 5.37 -17.35 9.72
C GLY A 194 4.58 -16.65 10.83
N ILE A 195 3.31 -16.29 10.60
CA ILE A 195 2.40 -15.79 11.64
C ILE A 195 1.57 -16.97 12.18
N HIS A 196 1.72 -17.28 13.47
CA HIS A 196 0.99 -18.35 14.15
C HIS A 196 -0.34 -17.88 14.72
N TYR A 197 -0.34 -16.75 15.42
CA TYR A 197 -1.55 -16.21 16.03
C TYR A 197 -1.61 -14.69 15.87
N VAL A 198 -2.82 -14.20 15.65
CA VAL A 198 -3.18 -12.79 15.88
C VAL A 198 -4.31 -12.76 16.88
N ILE A 199 -4.11 -12.02 17.96
CA ILE A 199 -5.03 -11.87 19.08
C ILE A 199 -5.38 -10.40 19.17
N VAL A 200 -6.67 -10.08 19.27
CA VAL A 200 -7.16 -8.71 19.41
C VAL A 200 -8.09 -8.65 20.62
N ASN A 201 -7.79 -7.76 21.56
CA ASN A 201 -8.52 -7.65 22.83
C ASN A 201 -8.69 -9.00 23.58
N GLY A 202 -7.73 -9.92 23.44
CA GLY A 202 -7.72 -11.22 24.11
C GLY A 202 -8.41 -12.35 23.36
N GLU A 203 -9.01 -12.10 22.19
CA GLU A 203 -9.63 -13.13 21.35
C GLU A 203 -8.77 -13.44 20.12
N VAL A 204 -8.63 -14.72 19.79
CA VAL A 204 -7.88 -15.19 18.61
C VAL A 204 -8.68 -14.87 17.34
N VAL A 205 -8.11 -14.00 16.49
CA VAL A 205 -8.70 -13.61 15.21
C VAL A 205 -8.04 -14.31 14.02
N ILE A 206 -6.78 -14.75 14.17
CA ILE A 206 -6.08 -15.58 13.19
C ILE A 206 -5.33 -16.68 13.93
N GLU A 207 -5.42 -17.91 13.44
CA GLU A 207 -4.68 -19.08 13.91
C GLU A 207 -4.14 -19.85 12.71
N ASN A 208 -2.81 -19.99 12.62
CA ASN A 208 -2.09 -20.71 11.55
C ASN A 208 -2.57 -20.35 10.13
N GLY A 209 -2.76 -19.05 9.87
CA GLY A 209 -3.21 -18.53 8.58
C GLY A 209 -4.72 -18.57 8.35
N VAL A 210 -5.50 -19.14 9.27
CA VAL A 210 -6.96 -19.19 9.19
C VAL A 210 -7.55 -18.04 10.00
N GLN A 211 -8.33 -17.19 9.34
CA GLN A 211 -9.07 -16.10 9.98
C GLN A 211 -10.36 -16.64 10.63
N SER A 212 -10.63 -16.23 11.86
CA SER A 212 -11.87 -16.57 12.58
C SER A 212 -12.99 -15.55 12.30
N ASP A 213 -14.22 -15.87 12.73
CA ASP A 213 -15.35 -14.94 12.69
C ASP A 213 -15.36 -13.90 13.82
N ALA A 214 -14.42 -14.00 14.78
CA ALA A 214 -14.33 -13.06 15.89
C ALA A 214 -14.08 -11.63 15.38
N ARG A 215 -14.80 -10.66 15.93
CA ARG A 215 -14.64 -9.22 15.64
C ARG A 215 -14.47 -8.43 16.95
N PRO A 216 -13.46 -8.75 17.78
CA PRO A 216 -13.29 -8.16 19.11
C PRO A 216 -12.77 -6.71 19.06
N GLY A 217 -12.58 -6.14 17.86
CA GLY A 217 -12.11 -4.77 17.65
C GLY A 217 -13.03 -3.73 18.30
N ARG A 218 -12.43 -2.63 18.76
CA ARG A 218 -13.16 -1.51 19.37
C ARG A 218 -12.78 -0.22 18.66
N VAL A 219 -13.74 0.71 18.58
CA VAL A 219 -13.45 2.08 18.17
C VAL A 219 -12.53 2.70 19.21
N LEU A 220 -11.37 3.17 18.76
CA LEU A 220 -10.45 3.91 19.63
C LEU A 220 -10.86 5.38 19.60
N HIS A 221 -11.10 5.93 20.79
CA HIS A 221 -11.36 7.35 20.94
C HIS A 221 -10.04 8.05 21.22
N ALA A 222 -9.85 9.24 20.63
CA ALA A 222 -8.81 10.13 21.13
C ALA A 222 -9.11 10.38 22.61
N SER A 223 -8.19 10.00 23.49
CA SER A 223 -8.24 10.43 24.88
C SER A 223 -8.24 11.96 24.88
N GLN A 224 -9.23 12.55 25.57
CA GLN A 224 -9.23 13.99 25.88
C GLN A 224 -7.94 14.39 26.59
#